data_AF-A0A5J4QMY7-F1
#
_entry.id   AF-A0A5J4QMY7-F1
#
_cell.length_a   1.000
_cell.length_b   1.000
_cell.length_c   1.000
_cell.angle_alpha   90.00
_cell.angle_beta   90.00
_cell.angle_gamma   90.00
#
_symmetry.space_group_name_H-M   'P 1'
#
loop_
_entity.id
_entity.type
_entity.pdbx_description
1 polymer ?
#
loop_
_entity_poly.entity_id
_entity_poly.type
_entity_poly.pdbx_seq_one_letter_code
_entity_poly.pdbx_strand_id
1 'polypeptide(L)'
;DEEEQSETTSGEDWDFLGRRGEKGEQLFKECLLNTGLTGQSIQGIIDGWHGSWKRHACSLTIFAEYWAQQSGTVLQLSTLEQPYLTIANYITYLKPRESDACIIQARNSISTLFELMGKPINFIRNKVIEQLMKEHVDRAAKVRKEGRYWKLSQLMQYISKQALLRDDDKLNSEQLMKISLTLIMVYTVLRMAEVQRAELRVDNIKEGEILIVTMTMKKPRGPVEKTLKA
;
A
#
# COMPACT_ATOMS: atom_id res chain seq x y z
N ASP A 1 15.08 -16.36 -31.57
CA ASP A 1 13.84 -15.72 -31.12
C ASP A 1 14.05 -15.17 -29.73
N GLU A 2 14.32 -13.87 -29.69
CA GLU A 2 14.64 -13.11 -28.50
C GLU A 2 13.37 -12.96 -27.65
N GLU A 3 13.25 -13.77 -26.60
CA GLU A 3 12.23 -13.56 -25.57
C GLU A 3 12.60 -12.30 -24.77
N GLU A 4 11.94 -11.20 -25.15
CA GLU A 4 11.84 -9.97 -24.40
C GLU A 4 11.49 -10.29 -22.94
N GLN A 5 12.48 -10.16 -22.06
CA GLN A 5 12.30 -10.28 -20.62
C GLN A 5 11.37 -9.16 -20.18
N SER A 6 10.07 -9.44 -20.15
CA SER A 6 9.13 -8.55 -19.50
C SER A 6 9.45 -8.56 -18.00
N GLU A 7 10.12 -7.51 -17.54
CA GLU A 7 10.30 -7.22 -16.12
C GLU A 7 8.96 -7.44 -15.41
N THR A 8 8.94 -8.37 -14.46
CA THR A 8 7.85 -8.47 -13.51
C THR A 8 7.89 -7.21 -12.65
N THR A 9 7.19 -6.17 -13.08
CA THR A 9 6.91 -4.97 -12.31
C THR A 9 6.03 -5.40 -11.15
N SER A 10 6.67 -5.74 -10.03
CA SER A 10 6.03 -6.01 -8.77
C SER A 10 5.43 -4.71 -8.25
N GLY A 11 4.26 -4.32 -8.77
CA GLY A 11 3.30 -3.44 -8.11
C GLY A 11 3.84 -2.13 -7.55
N GLU A 12 4.72 -1.46 -8.27
CA GLU A 12 5.08 -0.08 -7.99
C GLU A 12 4.62 0.78 -9.16
N ASP A 13 3.37 1.21 -9.06
CA ASP A 13 2.88 2.39 -9.76
C ASP A 13 3.64 3.59 -9.16
N TRP A 14 4.87 3.79 -9.65
CA TRP A 14 5.84 4.78 -9.17
C TRP A 14 5.40 6.23 -9.40
N ASP A 15 4.30 6.47 -10.11
CA ASP A 15 3.75 7.81 -10.35
C ASP A 15 3.43 8.57 -9.05
N PHE A 16 3.22 7.84 -7.95
CA PHE A 16 2.95 8.42 -6.65
C PHE A 16 4.20 8.90 -5.89
N LEU A 17 5.38 8.32 -6.17
CA LEU A 17 6.60 8.52 -5.38
C LEU A 17 7.45 9.72 -5.83
N GLY A 18 7.17 10.28 -7.01
CA GLY A 18 7.83 11.50 -7.50
C GLY A 18 7.34 12.80 -6.84
N ARG A 19 6.12 12.82 -6.28
CA ARG A 19 5.53 14.01 -5.64
C ARG A 19 5.78 13.98 -4.13
N ARG A 20 6.38 15.05 -3.59
CA ARG A 20 6.59 15.18 -2.14
C ARG A 20 5.24 15.38 -1.43
N GLY A 21 4.98 14.59 -0.39
CA GLY A 21 3.78 14.66 0.43
C GLY A 21 3.71 15.86 1.37
N GLU A 22 4.70 16.76 1.35
CA GLU A 22 4.85 17.89 2.28
C GLU A 22 3.62 18.81 2.28
N LYS A 23 3.11 19.22 1.10
CA LYS A 23 1.90 20.05 1.00
C LYS A 23 0.66 19.35 1.55
N GLY A 24 0.50 18.06 1.26
CA GLY A 24 -0.62 17.28 1.76
C GLY A 24 -0.57 17.04 3.27
N GLU A 25 0.63 16.84 3.82
CA GLU A 25 0.86 16.79 5.27
C GLU A 25 0.55 18.13 5.94
N GLN A 26 0.98 19.25 5.34
CA GLN A 26 0.65 20.58 5.83
C GLN A 26 -0.86 20.80 5.83
N LEU A 27 -1.54 20.54 4.71
CA LEU A 27 -2.99 20.67 4.60
C LEU A 27 -3.71 19.83 5.68
N PHE A 28 -3.28 18.59 5.87
CA PHE A 28 -3.84 17.68 6.87
C PHE A 28 -3.71 18.27 8.28
N LYS A 29 -2.52 18.71 8.66
CA LYS A 29 -2.23 19.30 9.97
C LYS A 29 -3.07 20.57 10.20
N GLU A 30 -3.11 21.49 9.24
CA GLU A 30 -3.86 22.74 9.36
C GLU A 30 -5.37 22.51 9.47
N CYS A 31 -5.93 21.58 8.69
CA CYS A 31 -7.35 21.23 8.78
C CYS A 31 -7.74 20.71 10.16
N LEU A 32 -6.92 19.85 10.76
CA LEU A 32 -7.19 19.25 12.07
C LEU A 32 -6.89 20.21 13.24
N LEU A 33 -5.91 21.08 13.10
CA LEU A 33 -5.69 22.17 14.07
C LEU A 33 -6.93 23.08 14.15
N ASN A 34 -7.55 23.39 13.00
CA ASN A 34 -8.77 24.20 12.95
C ASN A 34 -10.00 23.52 13.56
N THR A 35 -9.98 22.20 13.78
CA THR A 35 -11.05 21.50 14.51
C THR A 35 -10.81 21.45 16.01
N GLY A 36 -9.73 22.08 16.51
CA GLY A 36 -9.36 22.11 17.92
C GLY A 36 -8.47 20.95 18.38
N LEU A 37 -7.98 20.09 17.47
CA LEU A 37 -7.02 19.04 17.84
C LEU A 37 -5.65 19.66 18.14
N THR A 38 -4.94 19.09 19.11
CA THR A 38 -3.57 19.50 19.42
C THR A 38 -2.58 18.90 18.44
N GLY A 39 -1.44 19.57 18.22
CA GLY A 39 -0.36 19.02 17.39
C GLY A 39 0.11 17.62 17.83
N GLN A 40 0.12 17.35 19.13
CA GLN A 40 0.43 16.02 19.67
C GLN A 40 -0.59 14.95 19.27
N SER A 41 -1.89 15.28 19.34
CA SER A 41 -2.96 14.36 18.92
C SER A 41 -2.87 14.08 17.42
N ILE A 42 -2.61 15.11 16.61
CA ILE A 42 -2.43 14.97 15.16
C ILE A 42 -1.23 14.09 14.84
N GLN A 43 -0.10 14.25 15.55
CA GLN A 43 1.06 13.39 15.37
C GLN A 43 0.75 11.94 15.73
N GLY A 44 0.00 11.70 16.82
CA GLY A 44 -0.46 10.36 17.19
C GLY A 44 -1.33 9.69 16.11
N ILE A 45 -2.17 10.46 15.41
CA ILE A 45 -2.95 9.96 14.25
C ILE A 45 -2.03 9.56 13.10
N ILE A 46 -1.06 10.43 12.75
CA ILE A 46 -0.10 10.18 11.67
C ILE A 46 0.72 8.91 11.96
N ASP A 47 1.25 8.79 13.18
CA ASP A 47 2.08 7.66 13.59
C ASP A 47 1.27 6.34 13.54
N GLY A 48 -0.02 6.39 13.89
CA GLY A 48 -0.93 5.25 13.83
C GLY A 48 -1.19 4.71 12.42
N TRP A 49 -0.92 5.50 11.37
CA TRP A 49 -1.10 5.09 9.98
C TRP A 49 0.13 4.39 9.37
N HIS A 50 1.28 4.43 10.05
CA HIS A 50 2.54 3.81 9.63
C HIS A 50 2.85 4.08 8.13
N GLY A 51 3.25 3.05 7.37
CA GLY A 51 3.54 3.15 5.94
C GLY A 51 2.35 3.52 5.03
N SER A 52 1.14 3.70 5.58
CA SER A 52 0.01 4.23 4.80
C SER A 52 -0.04 5.76 4.81
N TRP A 53 0.61 6.43 5.77
CA TRP A 53 0.63 7.89 5.83
C TRP A 53 1.17 8.52 4.54
N LYS A 54 2.30 8.01 4.02
CA LYS A 54 2.90 8.51 2.78
C LYS A 54 1.89 8.53 1.62
N ARG A 55 1.08 7.47 1.50
CA ARG A 55 0.01 7.36 0.49
C ARG A 55 -1.15 8.33 0.71
N HIS A 56 -1.44 8.71 1.96
CA HIS A 56 -2.42 9.75 2.24
C HIS A 56 -1.85 11.14 1.97
N ALA A 57 -0.64 11.41 2.45
CA ALA A 57 0.04 12.70 2.31
C ALA A 57 0.21 13.09 0.83
N CYS A 58 0.76 12.24 -0.05
CA CYS A 58 0.91 12.68 -1.45
C CYS A 58 -0.44 12.80 -2.18
N SER A 59 -1.48 12.06 -1.78
CA SER A 59 -2.82 12.22 -2.37
C SER A 59 -3.44 13.55 -1.97
N LEU A 60 -3.26 13.94 -0.70
CA LEU A 60 -3.67 15.24 -0.22
C LEU A 60 -2.85 16.38 -0.84
N THR A 61 -1.61 16.15 -1.28
CA THR A 61 -0.86 17.14 -2.09
C THR A 61 -1.62 17.49 -3.38
N ILE A 62 -2.16 16.49 -4.10
CA ILE A 62 -2.94 16.73 -5.32
C ILE A 62 -4.20 17.53 -5.00
N PHE A 63 -4.87 17.19 -3.90
CA PHE A 63 -6.04 17.95 -3.45
C PHE A 63 -5.68 19.39 -3.06
N ALA A 64 -4.57 19.61 -2.35
CA ALA A 64 -4.11 20.94 -1.99
C ALA A 64 -3.87 21.83 -3.23
N GLU A 65 -3.31 21.26 -4.29
CA GLU A 65 -3.09 21.96 -5.55
C GLU A 65 -4.40 22.28 -6.28
N TYR A 66 -5.33 21.34 -6.31
CA TYR A 66 -6.69 21.59 -6.82
C TYR A 66 -7.38 22.70 -6.01
N TRP A 67 -7.33 22.63 -4.68
CA TRP A 67 -8.00 23.58 -3.80
C TRP A 67 -7.43 24.98 -3.93
N ALA A 68 -6.10 25.10 -4.04
CA ALA A 68 -5.43 26.37 -4.32
C ALA A 68 -5.84 26.96 -5.68
N GLN A 69 -6.03 26.13 -6.73
CA GLN A 69 -6.54 26.58 -8.02
C GLN A 69 -7.97 27.13 -7.94
N GLN A 70 -8.78 26.66 -6.98
CA GLN A 70 -10.12 27.21 -6.70
C GLN A 70 -10.08 28.43 -5.77
N SER A 71 -8.90 28.97 -5.44
CA SER A 71 -8.72 30.01 -4.41
C SER A 71 -9.30 29.62 -3.04
N GLY A 72 -9.32 28.32 -2.76
CA GLY A 72 -9.85 27.77 -1.53
C GLY A 72 -8.87 27.91 -0.37
N THR A 73 -9.40 28.20 0.82
CA THR A 73 -8.65 28.28 2.08
C THR A 73 -8.94 27.06 2.96
N VAL A 74 -8.03 26.77 3.90
CA VAL A 74 -8.24 25.68 4.89
C VAL A 74 -9.47 25.97 5.77
N LEU A 75 -9.68 27.23 6.15
CA LEU A 75 -10.84 27.62 6.95
C LEU A 75 -12.16 27.27 6.24
N GLN A 76 -12.25 27.53 4.94
CA GLN A 76 -13.43 27.16 4.15
C GLN A 76 -13.69 25.64 4.17
N LEU A 77 -12.66 24.79 4.13
CA LEU A 77 -12.84 23.33 4.22
C LEU A 77 -13.51 22.92 5.54
N SER A 78 -13.18 23.60 6.64
CA SER A 78 -13.76 23.34 7.96
C SER A 78 -15.23 23.76 8.06
N THR A 79 -15.65 24.77 7.30
CA THR A 79 -17.02 25.32 7.33
C THR A 79 -17.92 24.77 6.22
N LEU A 80 -17.44 23.89 5.34
CA LEU A 80 -18.27 23.26 4.30
C LEU A 80 -19.48 22.54 4.91
N GLU A 81 -20.69 22.96 4.53
CA GLU A 81 -21.93 22.26 4.87
C GLU A 81 -22.06 20.95 4.09
N GLN A 82 -21.62 20.94 2.83
CA GLN A 82 -21.80 19.84 1.88
C GLN A 82 -20.46 19.37 1.29
N PRO A 83 -19.62 18.65 2.07
CA PRO A 83 -18.30 18.21 1.62
C PRO A 83 -18.35 17.33 0.35
N TYR A 84 -19.43 16.59 0.10
CA TYR A 84 -19.57 15.81 -1.13
C TYR A 84 -19.47 16.65 -2.41
N LEU A 85 -19.86 17.94 -2.41
CA LEU A 85 -19.75 18.79 -3.59
C LEU A 85 -18.28 19.03 -3.95
N THR A 86 -17.46 19.34 -2.95
CA THR A 86 -16.01 19.50 -3.11
C THR A 86 -15.37 18.18 -3.57
N ILE A 87 -15.76 17.04 -2.97
CA ILE A 87 -15.25 15.73 -3.37
C ILE A 87 -15.65 15.40 -4.83
N ALA A 88 -16.91 15.67 -5.22
CA ALA A 88 -17.41 15.40 -6.56
C ALA A 88 -16.68 16.23 -7.63
N ASN A 89 -16.51 17.52 -7.37
CA ASN A 89 -15.77 18.42 -8.27
C ASN A 89 -14.30 18.03 -8.36
N TYR A 90 -13.70 17.62 -7.24
CA TYR A 90 -12.33 17.11 -7.22
C TYR A 90 -12.17 15.80 -8.02
N ILE A 91 -13.06 14.83 -7.88
CA ILE A 91 -13.03 13.59 -8.69
C ILE A 91 -13.13 13.93 -10.19
N THR A 92 -14.03 14.85 -10.55
CA THR A 92 -14.18 15.32 -11.94
C THR A 92 -12.91 15.98 -12.46
N TYR A 93 -12.22 16.75 -11.61
CA TYR A 93 -10.92 17.34 -11.92
C TYR A 93 -9.83 16.28 -12.17
N LEU A 94 -9.83 15.17 -11.42
CA LEU A 94 -8.82 14.10 -11.58
C LEU A 94 -9.06 13.21 -12.80
N LYS A 95 -10.31 13.04 -13.24
CA LYS A 95 -10.70 12.10 -14.30
C LYS A 95 -9.85 12.16 -15.58
N PRO A 96 -9.49 13.33 -16.14
CA PRO A 96 -8.62 13.41 -17.32
C PRO A 96 -7.12 13.39 -17.01
N ARG A 97 -6.70 13.34 -15.74
CA ARG A 97 -5.31 13.58 -15.30
C ARG A 97 -4.63 12.38 -14.64
N GLU A 98 -5.41 11.48 -14.05
CA GLU A 98 -4.90 10.48 -13.12
C GLU A 98 -5.49 9.09 -13.41
N SER A 99 -4.78 8.03 -13.01
CA SER A 99 -5.24 6.65 -13.16
C SER A 99 -6.46 6.35 -12.26
N ASP A 100 -7.25 5.33 -12.60
CA ASP A 100 -8.40 4.92 -11.77
C ASP A 100 -7.97 4.59 -10.32
N ALA A 101 -6.80 3.98 -10.14
CA ALA A 101 -6.22 3.69 -8.81
C ALA A 101 -5.86 4.97 -8.04
N CYS A 102 -5.28 5.96 -8.72
CA CYS A 102 -4.97 7.27 -8.14
C CYS A 102 -6.25 8.00 -7.72
N ILE A 103 -7.29 8.01 -8.57
CA ILE A 103 -8.58 8.62 -8.26
C ILE A 103 -9.23 7.98 -7.02
N ILE A 104 -9.20 6.65 -6.91
CA ILE A 104 -9.71 5.93 -5.73
C ILE A 104 -8.94 6.33 -4.47
N GLN A 105 -7.60 6.36 -4.53
CA GLN A 105 -6.76 6.71 -3.39
C GLN A 105 -6.94 8.19 -2.99
N ALA A 106 -7.05 9.10 -3.95
CA ALA A 106 -7.30 10.52 -3.75
C ALA A 106 -8.67 10.77 -3.07
N ARG A 107 -9.73 10.17 -3.61
CA ARG A 107 -11.09 10.23 -3.03
C ARG A 107 -11.12 9.71 -1.59
N ASN A 108 -10.46 8.59 -1.33
CA ASN A 108 -10.42 8.01 0.03
C ASN A 108 -9.63 8.89 1.00
N SER A 109 -8.55 9.52 0.54
CA SER A 109 -7.74 10.42 1.36
C SER A 109 -8.50 11.67 1.77
N ILE A 110 -9.18 12.35 0.83
CA ILE A 110 -9.99 13.53 1.17
C ILE A 110 -11.23 13.16 2.01
N SER A 111 -11.84 12.01 1.77
CA SER A 111 -12.95 11.51 2.60
C SER A 111 -12.51 11.28 4.04
N THR A 112 -11.33 10.70 4.24
CA THR A 112 -10.75 10.45 5.57
C THR A 112 -10.43 11.76 6.28
N LEU A 113 -9.89 12.76 5.56
CA LEU A 113 -9.65 14.09 6.11
C LEU A 113 -10.95 14.73 6.63
N PHE A 114 -12.02 14.75 5.82
CA PHE A 114 -13.29 15.30 6.26
C PHE A 114 -13.92 14.53 7.43
N GLU A 115 -13.77 13.21 7.47
CA GLU A 115 -14.23 12.38 8.58
C GLU A 115 -13.49 12.74 9.88
N LEU A 116 -12.17 12.92 9.82
CA LEU A 116 -11.36 13.38 10.97
C LEU A 116 -11.67 14.82 11.40
N MET A 117 -12.11 15.66 10.47
CA MET A 117 -12.63 17.00 10.77
C MET A 117 -14.06 16.99 11.37
N GLY A 118 -14.64 15.80 11.60
CA GLY A 118 -15.95 15.64 12.20
C GLY A 118 -17.13 15.79 11.22
N LYS A 119 -16.89 15.76 9.90
CA LYS A 119 -17.98 15.82 8.93
C LYS A 119 -18.79 14.51 8.92
N PRO A 120 -20.14 14.57 8.86
CA PRO A 120 -20.97 13.36 8.87
C PRO A 120 -20.70 12.46 7.66
N ILE A 121 -20.58 11.15 7.89
CA ILE A 121 -20.20 10.18 6.85
C ILE A 121 -21.18 10.15 5.66
N ASN A 122 -22.46 10.40 5.90
CA ASN A 122 -23.50 10.50 4.88
C ASN A 122 -23.33 11.71 3.95
N PHE A 123 -22.65 12.77 4.41
CA PHE A 123 -22.29 13.92 3.57
C PHE A 123 -20.94 13.78 2.88
N ILE A 124 -20.13 12.77 3.25
CA ILE A 124 -18.85 12.46 2.60
C ILE A 124 -19.05 11.36 1.54
N ARG A 125 -19.85 10.33 1.87
CA ARG A 125 -20.07 9.13 1.05
C ARG A 125 -21.57 9.01 0.73
N ASN A 126 -22.03 9.85 -0.20
CA ASN A 126 -23.42 9.84 -0.66
C ASN A 126 -23.56 9.19 -2.05
N LYS A 127 -24.80 9.15 -2.56
CA LYS A 127 -25.11 8.55 -3.86
C LYS A 127 -24.40 9.23 -5.04
N VAL A 128 -24.13 10.54 -4.96
CA VAL A 128 -23.37 11.27 -5.98
C VAL A 128 -21.95 10.74 -6.06
N ILE A 129 -21.26 10.65 -4.92
CA ILE A 129 -19.90 10.11 -4.86
C ILE A 129 -19.87 8.63 -5.29
N GLU A 130 -20.87 7.85 -4.90
CA GLU A 130 -20.99 6.45 -5.33
C GLU A 130 -21.09 6.33 -6.86
N GLN A 131 -21.94 7.13 -7.51
CA GLN A 131 -22.08 7.10 -8.98
C GLN A 131 -20.81 7.56 -9.70
N LEU A 132 -20.16 8.63 -9.21
CA LEU A 132 -18.91 9.11 -9.79
C LEU A 132 -17.77 8.09 -9.66
N MET A 133 -17.71 7.36 -8.55
CA MET A 133 -16.66 6.38 -8.31
C MET A 133 -16.89 5.04 -9.02
N LYS A 134 -18.13 4.72 -9.41
CA LYS A 134 -18.50 3.38 -9.89
C LYS A 134 -17.61 2.90 -11.04
N GLU A 135 -17.47 3.70 -12.09
CA GLU A 135 -16.66 3.32 -13.25
C GLU A 135 -15.17 3.13 -12.92
N HIS A 136 -14.64 3.95 -12.03
CA HIS A 136 -13.24 3.90 -11.61
C HIS A 136 -13.00 2.65 -10.77
N VAL A 137 -13.93 2.35 -9.87
CA VAL A 137 -13.89 1.13 -9.06
C VAL A 137 -14.04 -0.10 -9.93
N ASP A 138 -14.92 -0.10 -10.93
CA ASP A 138 -15.15 -1.24 -11.83
C ASP A 138 -13.93 -1.51 -12.73
N ARG A 139 -13.25 -0.47 -13.22
CA ARG A 139 -12.03 -0.61 -14.04
C ARG A 139 -10.79 -0.94 -13.22
N ALA A 140 -10.65 -0.35 -12.04
CA ALA A 140 -9.54 -0.65 -11.12
C ALA A 140 -9.75 -1.97 -10.37
N ALA A 141 -11.00 -2.46 -10.27
CA ALA A 141 -11.28 -3.80 -9.82
C ALA A 141 -10.46 -4.71 -10.71
N LYS A 142 -9.49 -5.37 -10.09
CA LYS A 142 -8.61 -6.29 -10.79
C LYS A 142 -9.49 -7.21 -11.62
N VAL A 143 -9.39 -7.12 -12.95
CA VAL A 143 -9.54 -8.33 -13.75
C VAL A 143 -8.62 -9.29 -13.04
N ARG A 144 -9.18 -10.37 -12.48
CA ARG A 144 -8.37 -11.52 -12.11
C ARG A 144 -7.82 -12.06 -13.42
N LYS A 145 -6.87 -11.34 -14.04
CA LYS A 145 -5.80 -11.97 -14.76
C LYS A 145 -5.24 -12.87 -13.67
N GLU A 146 -5.51 -14.16 -13.77
CA GLU A 146 -4.60 -15.13 -13.19
C GLU A 146 -3.24 -14.58 -13.55
N GLY A 147 -2.50 -14.05 -12.56
CA GLY A 147 -1.11 -13.73 -12.79
C GLY A 147 -0.49 -14.96 -13.44
N ARG A 148 0.59 -14.80 -14.21
CA ARG A 148 1.42 -15.95 -14.54
C ARG A 148 2.03 -16.45 -13.22
N TYR A 149 1.22 -17.09 -12.40
CA TYR A 149 1.61 -17.81 -11.21
C TYR A 149 2.30 -19.04 -11.76
N TRP A 150 3.50 -19.30 -11.25
CA TRP A 150 4.15 -20.57 -11.49
C TRP A 150 3.21 -21.64 -10.96
N LYS A 151 2.86 -22.61 -11.81
CA LYS A 151 2.22 -23.82 -11.30
C LYS A 151 3.16 -24.41 -10.25
N LEU A 152 2.63 -24.94 -9.16
CA LEU A 152 3.45 -25.53 -8.10
C LEU A 152 4.45 -26.55 -8.67
N SER A 153 4.05 -27.31 -9.69
CA SER A 153 4.92 -28.22 -10.43
C SER A 153 6.12 -27.54 -11.10
N GLN A 154 5.94 -26.39 -11.73
CA GLN A 154 7.02 -25.62 -12.35
C GLN A 154 7.99 -25.07 -11.29
N LEU A 155 7.45 -24.60 -10.16
CA LEU A 155 8.27 -24.12 -9.05
C LEU A 155 9.08 -25.25 -8.41
N MET A 156 8.47 -26.42 -8.20
CA MET A 156 9.15 -27.60 -7.68
C MET A 156 10.24 -28.10 -8.63
N GLN A 157 9.99 -28.09 -9.94
CA GLN A 157 11.01 -28.42 -10.95
C GLN A 157 12.19 -27.44 -10.91
N TYR A 158 11.92 -26.14 -10.80
CA TYR A 158 12.95 -25.12 -10.65
C TYR A 158 13.78 -25.36 -9.38
N ILE A 159 13.14 -25.52 -8.21
CA ILE A 159 13.82 -25.80 -6.94
C ILE A 159 14.68 -27.06 -7.03
N SER A 160 14.16 -28.14 -7.62
CA SER A 160 14.89 -29.40 -7.80
C SER A 160 16.13 -29.21 -8.67
N LYS A 161 16.03 -28.43 -9.76
CA LYS A 161 17.18 -28.11 -10.61
C LYS A 161 18.22 -27.26 -9.88
N GLN A 162 17.79 -26.31 -9.05
CA GLN A 162 18.70 -25.49 -8.25
C GLN A 162 19.41 -26.31 -7.17
N ALA A 163 18.75 -27.32 -6.57
CA ALA A 163 19.39 -28.22 -5.61
C ALA A 163 20.56 -28.99 -6.24
N LEU A 164 20.39 -29.51 -7.45
CA LEU A 164 21.49 -30.16 -8.19
C LEU A 164 22.67 -29.21 -8.45
N LEU A 165 22.39 -27.96 -8.82
CA LEU A 165 23.44 -26.95 -9.04
C LEU A 165 24.15 -26.57 -7.73
N ARG A 166 23.45 -26.59 -6.60
CA ARG A 166 24.03 -26.38 -5.28
C ARG A 166 25.00 -27.50 -4.92
N ASP A 167 24.59 -28.75 -5.13
CA ASP A 167 25.41 -29.92 -4.77
C ASP A 167 26.68 -30.01 -5.65
N ASP A 168 26.63 -29.45 -6.85
CA ASP A 168 27.76 -29.25 -7.76
C ASP A 168 28.61 -27.99 -7.44
N ASP A 169 28.28 -27.22 -6.39
CA ASP A 169 28.91 -25.93 -6.01
C ASP A 169 28.89 -24.87 -7.13
N LYS A 170 27.87 -24.91 -7.99
CA LYS A 170 27.71 -24.02 -9.16
C LYS A 170 26.85 -22.78 -8.87
N LEU A 171 26.39 -22.61 -7.64
CA LEU A 171 25.57 -21.46 -7.25
C LEU A 171 26.40 -20.43 -6.49
N ASN A 172 26.31 -19.18 -6.90
CA ASN A 172 26.90 -18.09 -6.13
C ASN A 172 26.02 -17.70 -4.93
N SER A 173 26.58 -16.88 -4.04
CA SER A 173 25.90 -16.42 -2.81
C SER A 173 24.56 -15.72 -3.08
N GLU A 174 24.48 -14.90 -4.13
CA GLU A 174 23.25 -14.18 -4.49
C GLU A 174 22.14 -15.14 -4.95
N GLN A 175 22.49 -16.14 -5.76
CA GLN A 175 21.57 -17.17 -6.23
C GLN A 175 21.07 -18.02 -5.06
N LEU A 176 21.97 -18.45 -4.17
CA LEU A 176 21.63 -19.18 -2.95
C LEU A 176 20.67 -18.39 -2.06
N MET A 177 20.90 -17.08 -1.89
CA MET A 177 20.01 -16.20 -1.14
C MET A 177 18.62 -16.13 -1.78
N LYS A 178 18.53 -15.92 -3.11
CA LYS A 178 17.24 -15.86 -3.83
C LYS A 178 16.44 -17.15 -3.69
N ILE A 179 17.10 -18.30 -3.82
CA ILE A 179 16.47 -19.62 -3.68
C ILE A 179 15.98 -19.80 -2.23
N SER A 180 16.82 -19.49 -1.24
CA SER A 180 16.47 -19.62 0.18
C SER A 180 15.27 -18.75 0.56
N LEU A 181 15.25 -17.49 0.12
CA LEU A 181 14.12 -16.58 0.33
C LEU A 181 12.84 -17.09 -0.35
N THR A 182 12.96 -17.63 -1.56
CA THR A 182 11.82 -18.24 -2.28
C THR A 182 11.26 -19.42 -1.49
N LEU A 183 12.10 -20.32 -0.99
CA LEU A 183 11.69 -21.46 -0.17
C LEU A 183 10.99 -21.03 1.12
N ILE A 184 11.56 -20.05 1.83
CA ILE A 184 10.95 -19.49 3.05
C ILE A 184 9.57 -18.92 2.73
N MET A 185 9.44 -18.09 1.70
CA MET A 185 8.15 -17.50 1.31
C MET A 185 7.13 -18.56 0.89
N VAL A 186 7.54 -19.60 0.16
CA VAL A 186 6.65 -20.67 -0.30
C VAL A 186 6.14 -21.50 0.88
N TYR A 187 7.02 -21.87 1.80
CA TYR A 187 6.66 -22.73 2.94
C TYR A 187 5.85 -21.97 4.00
N THR A 188 6.22 -20.72 4.28
CA THR A 188 5.59 -19.94 5.36
C THR A 188 4.40 -19.11 4.89
N VAL A 189 4.29 -18.87 3.58
CA VAL A 189 3.34 -17.93 2.95
C VAL A 189 3.53 -16.49 3.46
N LEU A 190 4.69 -16.19 4.04
CA LEU A 190 5.05 -14.84 4.46
C LEU A 190 5.31 -13.95 3.24
N ARG A 191 4.88 -12.69 3.33
CA ARG A 191 5.22 -11.68 2.33
C ARG A 191 6.69 -11.31 2.45
N MET A 192 7.28 -10.85 1.35
CA MET A 192 8.69 -10.41 1.33
C MET A 192 9.01 -9.40 2.45
N ALA A 193 8.13 -8.44 2.69
CA ALA A 193 8.31 -7.45 3.77
C ALA A 193 8.28 -8.07 5.17
N GLU A 194 7.57 -9.18 5.38
CA GLU A 194 7.55 -9.93 6.64
C GLU A 194 8.83 -10.76 6.79
N VAL A 195 9.31 -11.38 5.70
CA VAL A 195 10.60 -12.10 5.67
C VAL A 195 11.78 -11.18 5.93
N GLN A 196 11.81 -9.99 5.33
CA GLN A 196 12.89 -9.01 5.53
C GLN A 196 13.04 -8.51 6.98
N ARG A 197 11.95 -8.52 7.76
CA ARG A 197 11.95 -8.11 9.18
C ARG A 197 12.03 -9.29 10.15
N ALA A 198 12.07 -10.51 9.63
CA ALA A 198 11.99 -11.70 10.47
C ALA A 198 13.29 -11.89 11.26
N GLU A 199 13.14 -12.31 12.52
CA GLU A 199 14.20 -12.86 13.34
C GLU A 199 14.19 -14.38 13.17
N LEU A 200 15.38 -14.95 12.95
CA LEU A 200 15.57 -16.40 12.85
C LEU A 200 16.09 -16.91 14.19
N ARG A 201 15.34 -17.79 14.84
CA ARG A 201 15.77 -18.51 16.04
C ARG A 201 16.16 -19.93 15.65
N VAL A 202 17.41 -20.26 15.96
CA VAL A 202 18.09 -21.47 15.48
C VAL A 202 18.48 -22.41 16.62
N ASP A 203 17.86 -22.24 17.79
CA ASP A 203 18.17 -22.99 19.02
C ASP A 203 18.05 -24.51 18.81
N ASN A 204 17.11 -24.94 17.96
CA ASN A 204 16.84 -26.33 17.63
C ASN A 204 17.34 -26.76 16.23
N ILE A 205 18.33 -26.06 15.65
CA ILE A 205 18.84 -26.41 14.30
C ILE A 205 19.29 -27.87 14.20
N LYS A 206 19.84 -28.44 15.28
CA LYS A 206 20.28 -29.84 15.35
C LYS A 206 19.13 -30.85 15.27
N GLU A 207 17.92 -30.42 15.60
CA GLU A 207 16.68 -31.20 15.49
C GLU A 207 15.96 -30.94 14.16
N GLY A 208 16.59 -30.18 13.25
CA GLY A 208 16.03 -29.83 11.95
C GLY A 208 14.97 -28.73 12.01
N GLU A 209 14.92 -27.96 13.10
CA GLU A 209 13.90 -26.92 13.33
C GLU A 209 14.51 -25.51 13.27
N ILE A 210 13.88 -24.65 12.47
CA ILE A 210 14.17 -23.22 12.42
C ILE A 210 12.88 -22.47 12.70
N LEU A 211 12.88 -21.62 13.72
CA LEU A 211 11.74 -20.78 14.07
C LEU A 211 11.92 -19.39 13.46
N ILE A 212 10.95 -18.99 12.64
CA ILE A 212 10.88 -17.66 12.01
C ILE A 212 9.87 -16.83 12.78
N VAL A 213 10.34 -15.77 13.43
CA VAL A 213 9.52 -14.84 14.20
C VAL A 213 9.44 -13.51 13.45
N THR A 214 8.23 -13.03 13.16
CA THR A 214 8.02 -11.74 12.48
C THR A 214 6.76 -11.04 12.97
N MET A 215 6.50 -9.83 12.47
CA MET A 215 5.32 -9.04 12.79
C MET A 215 4.52 -8.75 11.53
N THR A 216 3.27 -9.20 11.50
CA THR A 216 2.32 -8.84 10.43
C THR A 216 1.75 -7.45 10.70
N MET A 217 2.07 -6.52 9.81
CA MET A 217 1.66 -5.10 9.92
C MET A 217 0.33 -4.80 9.19
N LYS A 218 -0.16 -5.74 8.38
CA LYS A 218 -1.50 -5.68 7.75
C LYS A 218 -2.52 -6.42 8.62
N LYS A 219 -3.83 -6.14 8.47
CA LYS A 219 -4.85 -6.82 9.30
C LYS A 219 -5.02 -8.30 8.90
N PRO A 220 -5.20 -9.23 9.86
CA PRO A 220 -5.04 -9.03 11.30
C PRO A 220 -3.57 -8.80 11.67
N ARG A 221 -3.30 -7.75 12.48
CA ARG A 221 -1.94 -7.40 12.91
C ARG A 221 -1.54 -8.26 14.10
N GLY A 222 -0.29 -8.68 14.16
CA GLY A 222 0.22 -9.44 15.30
C GLY A 222 1.53 -10.17 15.02
N PRO A 223 2.15 -10.71 16.09
CA PRO A 223 3.31 -11.56 15.95
C PRO A 223 2.93 -12.82 15.18
N VAL A 224 3.83 -13.26 14.31
CA VAL A 224 3.69 -14.48 13.53
C VAL A 224 4.94 -15.32 13.77
N GLU A 225 4.71 -16.55 14.20
CA GLU A 225 5.73 -17.56 14.38
C GLU A 225 5.49 -18.68 13.37
N LYS A 226 6.54 -19.06 12.65
CA LYS A 226 6.52 -20.14 11.66
C LYS A 226 7.71 -21.05 11.88
N THR A 227 7.43 -22.31 12.14
CA THR A 227 8.47 -23.34 12.24
C THR A 227 8.71 -23.95 10.86
N LEU A 228 9.95 -23.91 10.40
CA LEU A 228 10.43 -24.75 9.33
C LEU A 228 10.98 -26.02 9.97
N LYS A 229 10.39 -27.17 9.64
CA LYS A 229 10.86 -28.48 10.10
C LYS A 229 11.22 -29.33 8.88
N ALA A 230 12.45 -29.84 8.87
CA ALA A 230 12.96 -30.74 7.85
C ALA A 230 12.44 -32.18 8.03
#